data_AF-A0A0D3HVB9-F1
#
_entry.id   AF-A0A0D3HVB9-F1
#
_cell.length_a   1.000
_cell.length_b   1.000
_cell.length_c   1.000
_cell.angle_alpha   90.00
_cell.angle_beta   90.00
_cell.angle_gamma   90.00
#
_symmetry.space_group_name_H-M   'P 1'
#
loop_
_entity.id
_entity.type
_entity.pdbx_description
1 polymer ?
#
loop_
_entity_poly.entity_id
_entity_poly.type
_entity_poly.pdbx_seq_one_letter_code
_entity_poly.pdbx_strand_id
1 'polypeptide(L)'
;MFCEAARLRSVRALVYHQMDLYVNGTITSLITRKRITSWSLISAFALHCWRREHDGIEGYLQEELDKLHPIDIYDANLVAGEPDGELLLILYRQEAFAGLQQHAPEPQLQ
;
A
#
# COMPACT_ATOMS: atom_id res chain seq x y z
N MET A 1 9.28 -14.29 5.58
CA MET A 1 9.81 -12.92 5.71
C MET A 1 9.98 -12.22 4.36
N PHE A 2 10.51 -12.87 3.33
CA PHE A 2 10.72 -12.25 2.01
C PHE A 2 9.48 -11.56 1.43
N CYS A 3 8.33 -12.25 1.36
CA CYS A 3 7.11 -11.66 0.79
C CYS A 3 6.64 -10.40 1.53
N GLU A 4 6.71 -10.39 2.87
CA GLU A 4 6.29 -9.21 3.64
C GLU A 4 7.28 -8.05 3.52
N ALA A 5 8.59 -8.34 3.46
CA ALA A 5 9.61 -7.33 3.19
C ALA A 5 9.51 -6.75 1.76
N ALA A 6 9.02 -7.53 0.80
CA ALA A 6 8.73 -7.03 -0.54
C ALA A 6 7.49 -6.12 -0.57
N ARG A 7 6.52 -6.33 0.33
CA ARG A 7 5.27 -5.55 0.38
C ARG A 7 5.39 -4.28 1.22
N LEU A 8 6.08 -4.33 2.35
CA LEU A 8 6.06 -3.30 3.39
C LEU A 8 7.45 -2.79 3.73
N ARG A 9 7.60 -1.46 3.71
CA ARG A 9 8.86 -0.75 4.00
C ARG A 9 9.34 -1.00 5.42
N SER A 10 8.45 -0.97 6.41
CA SER A 10 8.81 -1.22 7.81
C SER A 10 9.37 -2.63 8.02
N VAL A 11 8.82 -3.63 7.34
CA VAL A 11 9.32 -5.01 7.39
C VAL A 11 10.67 -5.12 6.69
N ARG A 12 10.84 -4.49 5.52
CA ARG A 12 12.13 -4.45 4.82
C ARG A 12 13.23 -3.84 5.68
N ALA A 13 12.96 -2.70 6.32
CA ALA A 13 13.91 -2.02 7.20
C ALA A 13 14.32 -2.91 8.39
N LEU A 14 13.35 -3.61 8.99
CA LEU A 14 13.61 -4.53 10.09
C LEU A 14 14.48 -5.72 9.66
N VAL A 15 14.20 -6.33 8.51
CA VAL A 15 15.02 -7.43 7.99
C VAL A 15 16.43 -6.94 7.68
N TYR A 16 16.56 -5.78 7.02
CA TYR A 16 17.86 -5.18 6.73
C TYR A 16 18.69 -4.95 8.00
N HIS A 17 18.08 -4.37 9.03
CA HIS A 17 18.76 -4.11 10.29
C HIS A 17 19.20 -5.39 11.02
N GLN A 18 18.38 -6.45 10.99
CA GLN A 18 18.74 -7.74 11.58
C GLN A 18 19.90 -8.42 10.83
N MET A 19 19.92 -8.30 9.49
CA MET A 19 21.02 -8.80 8.67
C MET A 19 22.33 -8.06 8.97
N ASP A 20 22.27 -6.74 9.13
CA ASP A 20 23.44 -5.90 9.47
C ASP A 20 24.04 -6.27 10.84
N LEU A 21 23.17 -6.58 11.81
CA LEU A 21 23.59 -6.98 13.16
C LEU A 21 23.98 -8.47 13.28
N TYR A 22 23.81 -9.27 12.21
CA TYR A 22 24.01 -10.74 12.24
C TYR A 22 23.23 -11.45 13.36
N VAL A 23 22.03 -10.96 13.69
CA VAL A 23 21.16 -11.54 14.74
C VAL A 23 19.85 -12.06 14.18
N ASN A 24 19.37 -13.15 14.77
CA ASN A 24 17.99 -13.59 14.59
C ASN A 24 17.08 -12.78 15.50
N GLY A 25 15.98 -12.26 14.97
CA GLY A 25 14.98 -11.55 15.76
C GLY A 25 13.57 -11.89 15.31
N THR A 26 12.63 -11.89 16.24
CA THR A 26 11.20 -11.98 15.91
C THR A 26 10.64 -10.59 15.65
N ILE A 27 9.59 -10.50 14.82
CA ILE A 27 8.82 -9.26 14.69
C ILE A 27 7.99 -9.10 15.98
N THR A 28 8.57 -8.41 16.96
CA THR A 28 7.94 -8.16 18.26
C THR A 28 6.96 -6.99 18.21
N SER A 29 7.19 -6.04 17.28
CA SER A 29 6.33 -4.88 17.06
C SER A 29 4.89 -5.31 16.72
N LEU A 30 3.97 -4.97 17.61
CA LEU A 30 2.54 -5.20 17.40
C LEU A 30 2.02 -4.42 16.18
N ILE A 31 2.49 -3.19 15.98
CA ILE A 31 2.11 -2.33 14.86
C ILE A 31 2.55 -2.96 13.53
N THR A 32 3.80 -3.44 13.44
CA THR A 32 4.29 -4.10 12.22
C THR A 32 3.48 -5.35 11.91
N ARG A 33 3.13 -6.16 12.93
CA ARG A 33 2.26 -7.33 12.73
C ARG A 33 0.87 -6.94 12.23
N LYS A 34 0.26 -5.91 12.81
CA LYS A 34 -1.04 -5.38 12.33
C LYS A 34 -0.98 -4.95 10.88
N ARG A 35 0.07 -4.21 10.48
CA ARG A 35 0.28 -3.76 9.09
C ARG A 35 0.44 -4.93 8.11
N ILE A 36 1.19 -5.98 8.49
CA ILE A 36 1.30 -7.22 7.71
C ILE A 36 -0.08 -7.83 7.46
N THR A 37 -0.86 -8.03 8.53
CA THR A 37 -2.18 -8.67 8.42
C THR A 37 -3.21 -7.80 7.68
N SER A 38 -3.00 -6.49 7.63
CA SER A 38 -3.90 -5.52 7.02
C SER A 38 -3.42 -5.01 5.66
N TRP A 39 -2.45 -5.67 5.01
CA TRP A 39 -1.91 -5.24 3.72
C TRP A 39 -2.99 -5.00 2.64
N SER A 40 -4.03 -5.84 2.61
CA SER A 40 -5.16 -5.67 1.69
C SER A 40 -5.95 -4.37 1.95
N LEU A 41 -6.08 -3.98 3.21
CA LEU A 41 -6.78 -2.75 3.60
C LEU A 41 -5.93 -1.51 3.28
N ILE A 42 -4.63 -1.55 3.59
CA ILE A 42 -3.68 -0.48 3.26
C ILE A 42 -3.62 -0.30 1.73
N SER A 43 -3.58 -1.40 0.97
CA SER A 43 -3.60 -1.37 -0.51
C SER A 43 -4.88 -0.77 -1.05
N ALA A 44 -6.04 -1.06 -0.45
CA ALA A 44 -7.31 -0.47 -0.87
C ALA A 44 -7.31 1.06 -0.73
N PHE A 45 -6.77 1.57 0.38
CA PHE A 45 -6.64 3.01 0.59
C PHE A 45 -5.66 3.66 -0.41
N ALA A 46 -4.52 3.02 -0.70
CA ALA A 46 -3.61 3.49 -1.73
C ALA A 46 -4.28 3.57 -3.11
N LEU A 47 -5.04 2.53 -3.48
CA LEU A 47 -5.80 2.49 -4.73
C LEU A 47 -6.90 3.56 -4.77
N HIS A 48 -7.54 3.85 -3.64
CA HIS A 48 -8.50 4.94 -3.51
C HIS A 48 -7.87 6.30 -3.81
N CYS A 49 -6.71 6.58 -3.21
CA CYS A 49 -5.96 7.81 -3.46
C CYS A 49 -5.58 7.93 -4.95
N TRP A 50 -4.99 6.86 -5.49
CA TRP A 50 -4.60 6.79 -6.90
C TRP A 50 -5.78 7.01 -7.85
N ARG A 51 -6.93 6.38 -7.57
CA ARG A 51 -8.12 6.50 -8.42
C ARG A 51 -8.66 7.93 -8.44
N ARG A 52 -8.65 8.60 -7.29
CA ARG A 52 -9.09 10.00 -7.20
C ARG A 52 -8.17 10.93 -7.96
N GLU A 53 -6.86 10.75 -7.81
CA GLU A 53 -5.86 11.49 -8.59
C GLU A 53 -6.06 11.28 -10.09
N HIS A 54 -6.25 10.03 -10.53
CA HIS A 54 -6.56 9.69 -11.91
C HIS A 54 -7.83 10.39 -12.43
N ASP A 55 -8.86 10.47 -11.59
CA ASP A 55 -10.14 11.12 -11.93
C ASP A 55 -10.09 12.65 -11.75
N GLY A 56 -8.91 13.23 -11.47
CA GLY A 56 -8.71 14.68 -11.31
C GLY A 56 -9.30 15.26 -10.02
N ILE A 57 -9.54 14.41 -9.02
CA ILE A 57 -10.13 14.79 -7.75
C ILE A 57 -9.01 14.90 -6.70
N GLU A 58 -8.84 16.10 -6.14
CA GLU A 58 -7.83 16.32 -5.11
C GLU A 58 -8.15 15.57 -3.80
N GLY A 59 -7.09 15.09 -3.17
CA GLY A 59 -7.12 14.45 -1.86
C GLY A 59 -7.80 13.08 -1.82
N TYR A 60 -8.20 12.66 -0.62
CA TYR A 60 -8.83 11.37 -0.34
C TYR A 60 -10.11 11.56 0.47
N LEU A 61 -10.85 10.47 0.65
CA LEU A 61 -12.06 10.49 1.49
C LEU A 61 -11.61 10.15 2.91
N GLN A 62 -11.94 11.01 3.88
CA GLN A 62 -11.52 10.80 5.26
C GLN A 62 -12.03 9.47 5.83
N GLU A 63 -13.25 9.04 5.45
CA GLU A 63 -13.81 7.75 5.83
C GLU A 63 -12.97 6.55 5.36
N GLU A 64 -12.23 6.67 4.25
CA GLU A 64 -11.32 5.62 3.78
C GLU A 64 -10.04 5.59 4.63
N LEU A 65 -9.55 6.74 5.08
CA LEU A 65 -8.41 6.84 6.00
C LEU A 65 -8.79 6.32 7.39
N ASP A 66 -10.00 6.63 7.87
CA ASP A 66 -10.47 6.24 9.20
C ASP A 66 -10.49 4.72 9.39
N LYS A 67 -10.68 3.95 8.30
CA LYS A 67 -10.59 2.48 8.31
C LYS A 67 -9.19 1.99 8.72
N LEU A 68 -8.15 2.80 8.57
CA LEU A 68 -6.76 2.47 8.90
C LEU A 68 -6.38 2.81 10.36
N HIS A 69 -7.21 3.56 11.10
CA HIS A 69 -6.94 3.88 12.50
C HIS A 69 -6.65 2.66 13.41
N PRO A 70 -7.35 1.50 13.27
CA PRO A 70 -7.05 0.32 14.09
C PRO A 70 -5.63 -0.25 13.94
N ILE A 71 -4.94 0.11 12.85
CA ILE A 71 -3.57 -0.30 12.52
C ILE A 71 -2.54 0.84 12.64
N ASP A 72 -2.90 1.91 13.36
CA ASP A 72 -1.99 3.00 13.71
C ASP A 72 -1.48 3.77 12.48
N ILE A 73 -2.41 4.12 11.60
CA ILE A 73 -2.19 4.96 10.42
C ILE A 73 -3.27 6.05 10.43
N TYR A 74 -2.85 7.30 10.61
CA TYR A 74 -3.71 8.48 10.72
C TYR A 74 -3.41 9.54 9.66
N ASP A 75 -2.42 9.28 8.81
CA ASP A 75 -1.96 10.19 7.76
C ASP A 75 -1.85 9.39 6.46
N ALA A 76 -2.48 9.89 5.40
CA ALA A 76 -2.44 9.29 4.08
C ALA A 76 -1.02 9.19 3.52
N ASN A 77 -0.12 10.13 3.88
CA ASN A 77 1.28 10.12 3.44
C ASN A 77 2.03 8.88 3.94
N LEU A 78 1.61 8.28 5.07
CA LEU A 78 2.18 7.03 5.56
C LEU A 78 1.87 5.84 4.65
N VAL A 79 0.88 5.96 3.76
CA VAL A 79 0.48 4.90 2.83
C VAL A 79 0.87 5.25 1.40
N ALA A 80 0.43 6.42 0.93
CA ALA A 80 0.51 6.86 -0.46
C ALA A 80 1.49 8.01 -0.69
N GLY A 81 2.27 8.41 0.32
CA GLY A 81 3.27 9.46 0.17
C GLY A 81 4.48 8.96 -0.62
N GLU A 82 4.93 9.73 -1.61
CA GLU A 82 6.25 9.52 -2.22
C GLU A 82 7.29 10.43 -1.54
N PRO A 83 8.51 9.94 -1.26
CA PRO A 83 9.02 8.58 -1.48
C PRO A 83 8.80 7.62 -0.29
N ASP A 84 8.14 8.08 0.78
CA ASP A 84 8.23 7.50 2.12
C ASP A 84 7.08 6.57 2.53
N GLY A 85 6.10 6.34 1.66
CA GLY A 85 4.95 5.49 1.90
C GLY A 85 5.34 4.06 2.32
N GLU A 86 4.50 3.47 3.17
CA GLU A 86 4.69 2.14 3.75
C GLU A 86 4.66 1.05 2.68
N LEU A 87 3.83 1.20 1.64
CA LEU A 87 3.68 0.20 0.59
C LEU A 87 4.81 0.26 -0.42
N LEU A 88 5.44 -0.90 -0.65
CA LEU A 88 6.38 -1.13 -1.75
C LEU A 88 5.72 -1.92 -2.89
N LEU A 89 4.67 -2.68 -2.57
CA LEU A 89 3.81 -3.37 -3.51
C LEU A 89 2.35 -3.18 -3.10
N ILE A 90 1.50 -2.88 -4.08
CA ILE A 90 0.06 -2.69 -3.91
C ILE A 90 -0.66 -3.96 -4.35
N LEU A 91 -1.59 -4.44 -3.53
CA LEU A 91 -2.50 -5.52 -3.94
C LEU A 91 -3.52 -4.97 -4.94
N TYR A 92 -3.45 -5.44 -6.19
CA TYR A 92 -4.40 -5.10 -7.24
C TYR A 92 -5.85 -5.47 -6.86
N ARG A 93 -6.81 -4.61 -7.23
CA ARG A 93 -8.25 -4.88 -7.12
C ARG A 93 -8.97 -4.42 -8.37
N GLN A 94 -9.64 -5.34 -9.08
CA GLN A 94 -10.27 -5.05 -10.36
C GLN A 94 -11.26 -3.87 -10.32
N GLU A 95 -12.01 -3.72 -9.21
CA GLU A 95 -12.96 -2.62 -9.00
C GLU A 95 -12.31 -1.24 -9.16
N ALA A 96 -11.07 -1.05 -8.69
CA ALA A 96 -10.34 0.22 -8.81
C ALA A 96 -9.91 0.54 -10.24
N PHE A 97 -9.91 -0.45 -11.14
CA PHE A 97 -9.42 -0.34 -12.52
C PHE A 97 -10.51 -0.57 -13.59
N ALA A 98 -11.74 -0.93 -13.19
CA ALA A 98 -12.83 -1.29 -14.10
C ALA A 98 -13.16 -0.19 -15.14
N GLY A 99 -12.96 1.08 -14.79
CA GLY A 99 -13.18 2.22 -15.69
C GLY A 99 -12.01 2.59 -16.61
N LEU A 100 -10.84 1.96 -16.46
CA LEU A 100 -9.64 2.28 -17.25
C LEU A 100 -9.52 1.44 -18.52
N GLN A 101 -10.13 0.26 -18.53
CA GLN A 101 -10.04 -0.71 -19.63
C GLN A 101 -10.87 -0.30 -20.85
N GLN A 102 -11.66 0.76 -20.79
CA GLN A 102 -12.51 1.25 -21.89
C GLN A 102 -11.77 2.10 -22.94
N HIS A 103 -10.44 2.20 -22.85
CA HIS A 103 -9.60 2.99 -23.76
C HIS A 103 -8.48 2.19 -24.46
N ALA A 104 -8.69 0.89 -24.70
CA ALA A 104 -7.89 0.22 -25.73
C ALA A 104 -8.50 0.56 -27.10
N PRO A 105 -7.86 1.37 -27.95
CA PRO A 105 -8.33 1.53 -29.33
C PRO A 105 -8.34 0.16 -30.01
N GLU A 106 -9.48 -0.24 -30.57
CA GLU A 106 -9.55 -1.43 -31.41
C GLU A 106 -8.51 -1.29 -32.53
N PRO A 107 -7.66 -2.31 -32.78
CA PRO A 107 -6.77 -2.28 -33.92
C PRO A 107 -7.62 -2.25 -35.18
N GLN A 108 -7.62 -1.10 -35.86
CA GLN A 108 -8.17 -0.97 -37.21
C GLN A 108 -7.34 -1.88 -38.12
N LEU A 109 -7.86 -3.07 -38.39
CA LEU A 109 -7.42 -3.90 -39.50
C LEU A 109 -7.76 -3.15 -40.79
N GLN A 110 -6.74 -2.55 -41.41
CA GLN A 110 -6.78 -2.09 -42.80
C GLN A 110 -6.56 -3.27 -43.75
#